data_AF-A0A2V6TDB3-F1
#
_entry.id   AF-A0A2V6TDB3-F1
#
_cell.length_a   1.000
_cell.length_b   1.000
_cell.length_c   1.000
_cell.angle_alpha   90.00
_cell.angle_beta   90.00
_cell.angle_gamma   90.00
#
_symmetry.space_group_name_H-M   'P 1'
#
loop_
_entity.id
_entity.type
_entity.pdbx_description
1 polymer ?
#
loop_
_entity_poly.entity_id
_entity_poly.type
_entity_poly.pdbx_seq_one_letter_code
_entity_poly.pdbx_strand_id
1 'polypeptide(L)'
;MQPGFKEWTPYAVVLVELDEQRGKPTDDEALRMIGNLVTPDGKAEAESKVAIGKRVRVVFQDLSEDFALPQFTLTDEPPVGRVWSLPG
;
A
#
# COMPACT_ATOMS: atom_id res chain seq x y z
N MET A 1 17.32 -6.08 -4.57
CA MET A 1 16.95 -5.11 -3.52
C MET A 1 17.74 -3.84 -3.74
N GLN A 2 17.08 -2.69 -3.92
CA GLN A 2 17.79 -1.42 -4.12
C GLN A 2 18.48 -1.00 -2.79
N PRO A 3 19.80 -0.67 -2.79
CA PRO A 3 20.57 -0.42 -1.58
C PRO A 3 20.02 0.68 -0.67
N GLY A 4 19.35 1.69 -1.24
CA GLY A 4 18.76 2.81 -0.50
C GLY A 4 17.60 2.44 0.44
N PHE A 5 17.03 1.24 0.34
CA PHE A 5 15.94 0.77 1.20
C PHE A 5 16.40 -0.19 2.31
N LYS A 6 17.71 -0.40 2.45
CA LYS A 6 18.26 -1.38 3.41
C LYS A 6 17.97 -0.99 4.86
N GLU A 7 18.05 0.30 5.19
CA GLU A 7 17.74 0.83 6.53
C GLU A 7 16.23 0.81 6.84
N TRP A 8 15.39 0.69 5.81
CA TRP A 8 13.93 0.60 5.93
C TRP A 8 13.41 -0.82 6.15
N THR A 9 14.29 -1.82 6.20
CA THR A 9 13.87 -3.22 6.35
C THR A 9 13.51 -3.50 7.82
N PRO A 10 12.34 -4.12 8.11
CA PRO A 10 11.32 -4.60 7.18
C PRO A 10 10.37 -3.49 6.68
N TYR A 11 9.96 -3.58 5.41
CA TYR A 11 8.89 -2.76 4.83
C TYR A 11 7.99 -3.62 3.95
N ALA A 12 6.71 -3.25 3.85
CA ALA A 12 5.74 -3.95 3.02
C ALA A 12 5.60 -3.28 1.65
N VAL A 13 5.82 -4.06 0.59
CA VAL A 13 5.43 -3.71 -0.78
C VAL A 13 4.06 -4.34 -1.03
N VAL A 14 3.09 -3.52 -1.42
CA VAL A 14 1.68 -3.92 -1.59
C VAL A 14 1.24 -3.76 -3.03
N LEU A 15 0.35 -4.65 -3.47
CA LEU A 15 -0.43 -4.51 -4.70
C LEU A 15 -1.84 -4.06 -4.30
N VAL A 16 -2.20 -2.83 -4.69
CA VAL A 16 -3.48 -2.23 -4.31
C VAL A 16 -4.40 -2.18 -5.52
N GLU A 17 -5.59 -2.74 -5.37
CA GLU A 17 -6.69 -2.58 -6.32
C GLU A 17 -7.45 -1.28 -6.03
N LEU A 18 -7.49 -0.39 -7.03
CA LEU A 18 -8.09 0.94 -6.91
C LEU A 18 -9.61 0.89 -7.03
N ASP A 19 -10.32 1.70 -6.24
CA ASP A 19 -11.78 1.66 -6.22
C ASP A 19 -12.40 2.12 -7.55
N GLU A 20 -11.73 3.01 -8.28
CA GLU A 20 -12.19 3.58 -9.54
C GLU A 20 -12.43 2.51 -10.62
N GLN A 21 -11.63 1.44 -10.62
CA GLN A 21 -11.72 0.35 -11.60
C GLN A 21 -11.71 -1.04 -10.95
N ARG A 22 -12.23 -1.13 -9.73
CA ARG A 22 -12.45 -2.41 -9.06
C ARG A 22 -13.44 -3.27 -9.86
N GLY A 23 -13.05 -4.51 -10.17
CA GLY A 23 -13.87 -5.46 -10.95
C GLY A 23 -14.16 -5.02 -12.38
N LYS A 24 -13.40 -4.06 -12.92
CA LYS A 24 -13.61 -3.51 -14.27
C LYS A 24 -12.33 -3.55 -15.09
N PRO A 25 -12.38 -3.95 -16.37
CA PRO A 25 -13.56 -4.43 -17.10
C PRO A 25 -14.06 -5.82 -16.67
N THR A 26 -13.19 -6.64 -16.06
CA THR A 26 -13.52 -7.90 -15.40
C THR A 26 -12.79 -8.00 -14.06
N ASP A 27 -13.11 -8.98 -13.22
CA ASP A 27 -12.49 -9.17 -11.90
C ASP A 27 -10.96 -9.32 -11.98
N ASP A 28 -10.46 -10.01 -13.02
CA ASP A 28 -9.02 -10.23 -13.22
C ASP A 28 -8.32 -9.02 -13.85
N GLU A 29 -9.07 -8.16 -14.54
CA GLU A 29 -8.56 -7.01 -15.31
C GLU A 29 -8.66 -5.66 -14.57
N ALA A 30 -8.96 -5.69 -13.27
CA ALA A 30 -9.00 -4.49 -12.44
C ALA A 30 -7.66 -3.74 -12.43
N LEU A 31 -7.71 -2.40 -12.36
CA LEU A 31 -6.52 -1.57 -12.22
C LEU A 31 -5.88 -1.78 -10.84
N ARG A 32 -4.59 -2.11 -10.86
CA ARG A 32 -3.79 -2.31 -9.64
C ARG A 32 -2.50 -1.52 -9.70
N MET A 33 -2.10 -0.98 -8.56
CA MET A 33 -0.88 -0.19 -8.42
C MET A 33 0.00 -0.77 -7.32
N ILE A 34 1.31 -0.86 -7.59
CA ILE A 34 2.32 -1.30 -6.63
C ILE A 34 2.88 -0.10 -5.90
N GLY A 35 3.03 -0.20 -4.58
CA GLY A 35 3.67 0.83 -3.77
C GLY A 35 4.07 0.30 -2.39
N ASN A 36 4.68 1.16 -1.57
CA ASN A 36 4.98 0.83 -0.18
C ASN A 36 3.77 1.16 0.71
N LEU A 37 3.58 0.36 1.77
CA LEU A 37 2.66 0.72 2.85
C LEU A 37 3.42 1.52 3.92
N VAL A 38 2.96 2.74 4.14
CA VAL A 38 3.58 3.69 5.06
C VAL A 38 2.59 4.26 6.06
N THR A 39 3.13 4.68 7.19
CA THR A 39 2.44 5.51 8.18
C THR A 39 2.20 6.93 7.63
N PRO A 40 1.30 7.72 8.25
CA PRO A 40 1.06 9.10 7.82
C PRO A 40 2.30 10.01 7.84
N ASP A 41 3.32 9.69 8.64
CA ASP A 41 4.61 10.39 8.68
C ASP A 41 5.64 9.83 7.68
N GLY A 42 5.23 8.94 6.77
CA GLY A 42 6.05 8.46 5.66
C GLY A 42 7.10 7.41 6.04
N LYS A 43 6.94 6.73 7.18
CA LYS A 43 7.78 5.58 7.56
C LYS A 43 7.12 4.27 7.16
N ALA A 44 7.89 3.19 7.07
CA ALA A 44 7.34 1.86 6.85
C ALA A 44 6.29 1.51 7.92
N GLU A 45 5.14 0.98 7.49
CA GLU A 45 4.11 0.52 8.43
C GLU A 45 4.55 -0.75 9.17
N ALA A 46 4.06 -0.91 10.40
CA ALA A 46 4.34 -2.09 11.21
C ALA A 46 3.78 -3.36 10.55
N GLU A 47 4.61 -4.41 10.47
CA GLU A 47 4.24 -5.70 9.86
C GLU A 47 2.95 -6.29 10.45
N SER A 48 2.75 -6.15 11.77
CA SER A 48 1.54 -6.60 12.47
C SER A 48 0.24 -5.90 12.01
N LYS A 49 0.35 -4.74 11.33
CA LYS A 49 -0.79 -4.04 10.75
C LYS A 49 -1.02 -4.39 9.28
N VAL A 50 -0.06 -5.03 8.61
CA VAL A 50 -0.17 -5.42 7.21
C VAL A 50 -1.16 -6.58 7.09
N ALA A 51 -2.19 -6.39 6.26
CA ALA A 51 -3.17 -7.43 5.99
C ALA A 51 -3.80 -7.23 4.61
N ILE A 52 -4.10 -8.34 3.94
CA ILE A 52 -4.92 -8.37 2.72
C ILE A 52 -6.34 -7.92 3.07
N GLY A 53 -6.95 -7.12 2.19
CA GLY A 53 -8.33 -6.64 2.33
C GLY A 53 -8.50 -5.38 3.17
N LYS A 54 -7.43 -4.88 3.84
CA LYS A 54 -7.47 -3.58 4.51
C LYS A 54 -7.58 -2.43 3.50
N ARG A 55 -8.22 -1.36 3.95
CA ARG A 55 -8.44 -0.14 3.17
C ARG A 55 -7.21 0.76 3.26
N VAL A 56 -6.85 1.33 2.11
CA VAL A 56 -5.73 2.24 1.98
C VAL A 56 -6.14 3.42 1.11
N ARG A 57 -5.44 4.53 1.28
CA ARG A 57 -5.50 5.68 0.37
C ARG A 57 -4.11 5.98 -0.17
N VAL A 58 -4.07 6.59 -1.34
CA VAL A 58 -2.80 7.07 -1.91
C VAL A 58 -2.28 8.26 -1.08
N VAL A 59 -0.98 8.30 -0.89
CA VAL A 59 -0.23 9.45 -0.38
C VAL A 59 0.96 9.70 -1.28
N PHE A 60 1.40 10.94 -1.41
CA PHE A 60 2.55 11.31 -2.21
C PHE A 60 3.70 11.67 -1.28
N GLN A 61 4.83 10.98 -1.42
CA GLN A 61 6.06 11.30 -0.71
C GLN A 61 7.00 12.04 -1.65
N ASP A 62 7.32 13.28 -1.32
CA ASP A 62 8.31 14.07 -2.05
C ASP A 62 9.71 13.47 -1.81
N LEU A 63 10.39 13.06 -2.88
CA LEU A 63 11.77 12.55 -2.84
C LEU A 63 12.77 13.60 -3.34
N SER A 64 12.31 14.54 -4.15
CA SER A 64 13.03 15.74 -4.58
C SER A 64 12.01 16.84 -4.92
N GLU A 65 12.48 18.06 -5.21
CA GLU A 65 11.62 19.19 -5.59
C GLU A 65 10.73 18.89 -6.82
N ASP A 66 11.21 18.03 -7.73
CA ASP A 66 10.53 17.72 -9.00
C ASP A 66 9.90 16.32 -9.03
N PHE A 67 9.99 15.54 -7.95
CA PHE A 67 9.54 14.14 -7.96
C PHE A 67 8.84 13.73 -6.66
N ALA A 68 7.58 13.33 -6.80
CA ALA A 68 6.78 12.73 -5.75
C ALA A 68 6.45 11.28 -6.10
N LEU A 69 6.73 10.37 -5.15
CA LEU A 69 6.46 8.95 -5.29
C LEU A 69 5.08 8.62 -4.66
N PRO A 70 4.12 8.08 -5.42
CA PRO A 70 2.88 7.57 -4.84
C PRO A 70 3.15 6.33 -3.97
N GLN A 71 2.57 6.35 -2.78
CA GLN A 71 2.58 5.26 -1.79
C GLN A 71 1.19 5.13 -1.16
N PHE A 72 1.05 4.22 -0.20
CA PHE A 72 -0.23 3.95 0.44
C PHE A 72 -0.15 4.07 1.96
N THR A 73 -1.20 4.60 2.56
CA THR A 73 -1.38 4.56 4.02
C THR A 73 -2.71 3.93 4.37
N LEU A 74 -2.78 3.23 5.50
CA LEU A 74 -4.01 2.61 6.01
C LEU A 74 -5.07 3.68 6.29
N THR A 75 -6.34 3.32 6.07
CA THR A 75 -7.49 4.14 6.47
C THR A 75 -8.32 3.41 7.53
N ASP A 76 -9.19 4.16 8.20
CA ASP A 76 -10.17 3.62 9.16
C ASP A 76 -11.47 3.16 8.48
N GLU A 77 -11.50 3.14 7.14
CA GLU A 77 -12.66 2.63 6.40
C GLU A 77 -12.85 1.12 6.66
N PRO A 78 -14.11 0.65 6.69
CA PRO A 78 -14.38 -0.78 6.83
C PRO A 78 -13.79 -1.56 5.62
N PRO A 79 -13.14 -2.71 5.85
CA PRO A 79 -12.67 -3.59 4.80
C PRO A 79 -13.78 -3.99 3.81
N VAL A 80 -13.42 -4.10 2.54
CA VAL A 80 -14.28 -4.67 1.50
C VAL A 80 -13.79 -6.08 1.22
N GLY A 81 -14.47 -7.07 1.81
CA GLY A 81 -14.12 -8.50 1.69
C GLY A 81 -13.40 -9.06 2.91
N ARG A 82 -12.76 -10.23 2.73
CA ARG A 82 -12.09 -10.94 3.81
C ARG A 82 -10.76 -10.27 4.15
N VAL A 83 -10.60 -9.91 5.42
CA VAL A 83 -9.28 -9.55 5.96
C VAL A 83 -8.48 -10.81 6.24
N TRP A 84 -7.24 -10.85 5.76
CA TRP A 84 -6.30 -11.91 6.06
C TRP A 84 -4.92 -11.34 6.37
N SER A 85 -4.33 -11.76 7.49
CA SER A 85 -2.95 -11.46 7.86
C SER A 85 -2.18 -12.77 8.06
N LEU A 86 -0.86 -12.70 7.94
CA LEU A 86 0.00 -13.82 8.31
C LEU A 86 -0.26 -14.17 9.80
N PRO A 87 -0.47 -15.45 10.14
CA PRO A 87 -0.50 -15.87 11.54
C PRO A 87 0.86 -15.57 12.19
N GLY A 88 0.84 -14.92 13.35
CA GLY A 88 2.03 -14.66 14.16
C GLY A 88 2.56 -15.90 14.86
#